data_AF-A0A7S2CYS0-F1
#
_entry.id   AF-A0A7S2CYS0-F1
#
_cell.length_a   1.000
_cell.length_b   1.000
_cell.length_c   1.000
_cell.angle_alpha   90.00
_cell.angle_beta   90.00
_cell.angle_gamma   90.00
#
_symmetry.space_group_name_H-M   'P 1'
#
loop_
_entity.id
_entity.type
_entity.pdbx_description
1 polymer ?
#
loop_
_entity_poly.entity_id
_entity_poly.type
_entity_poly.pdbx_seq_one_letter_code
_entity_poly.pdbx_strand_id
1 'polypeptide(L)'
;TCRTCSGRGLQGLAQLRQTIKAGRDAEWVRRVPLNDAVMSDSLPSLRYLLDEAKVETLNVKTDNYYPLQLAIIWGRVQIMVFLFSRGAEPTVEGESVLDMARLRQRRLEDAFERAGDGVEF
;
A
#
# COMPACT_ATOMS: atom_id res chain seq x y z
N THR A 1 14.83 10.70 4.16
CA THR A 1 13.92 9.81 3.39
C THR A 1 12.55 10.46 3.29
N CYS A 2 12.05 10.69 2.08
CA CYS A 2 10.77 11.37 1.80
C CYS A 2 9.59 10.38 1.97
N ARG A 3 9.33 9.95 3.22
CA ARG A 3 8.16 9.12 3.58
C ARG A 3 6.85 9.91 3.37
N THR A 4 6.81 11.12 3.91
CA THR A 4 5.62 11.97 3.96
C THR A 4 5.09 12.48 2.63
N CYS A 5 5.88 12.43 1.56
CA CYS A 5 5.48 12.96 0.24
C CYS A 5 4.57 11.98 -0.52
N SER A 6 4.80 10.68 -0.34
CA SER A 6 4.05 9.61 -1.04
C SER A 6 2.59 9.50 -0.57
N GLY A 7 2.31 9.91 0.67
CA GLY A 7 1.00 9.80 1.32
C GLY A 7 0.02 10.97 1.12
N ARG A 8 0.38 12.02 0.37
CA ARG A 8 -0.44 13.24 0.22
C ARG A 8 -1.24 13.33 -1.10
N GLY A 9 -1.50 12.22 -1.77
CA GLY A 9 -2.27 12.19 -3.03
C GLY A 9 -1.66 13.05 -4.15
N LEU A 10 -2.49 13.72 -4.97
CA LEU A 10 -2.03 14.52 -6.13
C LEU A 10 -1.12 15.70 -5.76
N GLN A 11 -1.35 16.35 -4.63
CA GLN A 11 -0.44 17.42 -4.13
C GLN A 11 0.89 16.84 -3.67
N GLY A 12 0.87 15.66 -3.06
CA GLY A 12 2.07 14.89 -2.73
C GLY A 12 2.86 14.43 -3.95
N LEU A 13 2.18 14.10 -5.05
CA LEU A 13 2.82 13.56 -6.25
C LEU A 13 3.80 14.55 -6.91
N ALA A 14 3.44 15.83 -7.01
CA ALA A 14 4.32 16.84 -7.60
C ALA A 14 5.60 17.00 -6.78
N GLN A 15 5.45 17.09 -5.45
CA GLN A 15 6.58 17.17 -4.53
C GLN A 15 7.41 15.89 -4.56
N LEU A 16 6.77 14.71 -4.55
CA LEU A 16 7.41 13.41 -4.68
C LEU A 16 8.26 13.35 -5.95
N ARG A 17 7.68 13.71 -7.11
CA ARG A 17 8.40 13.76 -8.39
C ARG A 17 9.60 14.69 -8.33
N GLN A 18 9.44 15.88 -7.72
CA GLN A 18 10.55 16.83 -7.58
C GLN A 18 11.67 16.26 -6.70
N THR A 19 11.34 15.69 -5.54
CA THR A 19 12.31 15.13 -4.59
C THR A 19 13.05 13.93 -5.17
N ILE A 20 12.35 13.02 -5.85
CA ILE A 20 12.95 11.86 -6.52
C ILE A 20 13.83 12.30 -7.69
N LYS A 21 13.38 13.28 -8.51
CA LYS A 21 14.22 13.83 -9.59
C LYS A 21 15.50 14.47 -9.08
N ALA A 22 15.42 15.23 -7.99
CA ALA A 22 16.59 15.87 -7.38
C ALA A 22 17.59 14.85 -6.81
N GLY A 23 17.12 13.68 -6.38
CA GLY A 23 17.94 12.60 -5.83
C GLY A 23 18.06 11.36 -6.72
N ARG A 24 17.82 11.46 -8.04
CA ARG A 24 17.66 10.31 -8.95
C ARG A 24 18.72 9.22 -8.87
N ASP A 25 19.96 9.60 -8.54
CA ASP A 25 21.10 8.69 -8.48
C ASP A 25 21.42 8.24 -7.04
N ALA A 26 20.61 8.65 -6.06
CA ALA A 26 20.81 8.33 -4.66
C ALA A 26 20.13 7.00 -4.29
N GLU A 27 20.85 6.17 -3.54
CA GLU A 27 20.40 4.84 -3.09
C GLU A 27 19.06 4.88 -2.33
N TRP A 28 18.78 5.96 -1.60
CA TRP A 28 17.53 6.09 -0.85
C TRP A 28 16.29 6.11 -1.76
N VAL A 29 16.42 6.49 -3.03
CA VAL A 29 15.30 6.49 -4.01
C VAL A 29 14.81 5.07 -4.25
N ARG A 30 15.71 4.10 -4.46
CA ARG A 30 15.36 2.69 -4.67
C ARG A 30 14.64 2.09 -3.46
N ARG A 31 14.91 2.64 -2.27
CA ARG A 31 14.37 2.20 -0.98
C ARG A 31 13.15 2.99 -0.49
N VAL A 32 12.55 3.83 -1.33
CA VAL A 32 11.34 4.56 -0.95
C VAL A 32 10.20 3.55 -0.69
N PRO A 33 9.58 3.54 0.49
CA PRO A 33 8.51 2.60 0.81
C PRO A 33 7.23 2.96 0.06
N LEU A 34 6.45 1.94 -0.31
CA LEU A 34 5.16 2.11 -0.99
C LEU A 34 3.99 2.29 -0.02
N ASN A 35 4.15 1.93 1.25
CA ASN A 35 3.08 1.85 2.25
C ASN A 35 2.27 3.14 2.38
N ASP A 36 2.92 4.31 2.43
CA ASP A 36 2.24 5.60 2.53
C ASP A 36 1.34 5.87 1.30
N ALA A 37 1.78 5.48 0.11
CA ALA A 37 0.99 5.61 -1.12
C ALA A 37 -0.19 4.61 -1.14
N VAL A 38 -0.02 3.42 -0.58
CA VAL A 38 -1.11 2.45 -0.40
C VAL A 38 -2.16 2.97 0.59
N MET A 39 -1.73 3.43 1.76
CA MET A 39 -2.64 3.92 2.82
C MET A 39 -3.45 5.13 2.37
N SER A 40 -2.83 6.03 1.61
CA SER A 40 -3.46 7.23 1.04
C SER A 40 -4.27 6.96 -0.24
N ASP A 41 -4.39 5.71 -0.68
CA ASP A 41 -5.07 5.30 -1.91
C ASP A 41 -4.52 6.00 -3.18
N SER A 42 -3.22 6.34 -3.18
CA SER A 42 -2.59 7.11 -4.26
C SER A 42 -2.01 6.21 -5.34
N LEU A 43 -2.89 5.70 -6.22
CA LEU A 43 -2.48 4.98 -7.41
C LEU A 43 -1.50 5.77 -8.31
N PRO A 44 -1.64 7.10 -8.51
CA PRO A 44 -0.66 7.89 -9.25
C PRO A 44 0.75 7.88 -8.63
N SER A 45 0.84 7.93 -7.30
CA SER A 45 2.13 7.83 -6.59
C SER A 45 2.74 6.45 -6.78
N LEU A 46 1.95 5.38 -6.61
CA LEU A 46 2.42 4.01 -6.79
C LEU A 46 2.92 3.77 -8.22
N ARG A 47 2.19 4.28 -9.22
CA ARG A 47 2.57 4.17 -10.62
C ARG A 47 3.86 4.91 -10.91
N TYR A 48 4.01 6.13 -10.40
CA TYR A 48 5.27 6.85 -10.52
C TYR A 48 6.43 6.07 -9.88
N LEU A 49 6.26 5.59 -8.65
CA LEU A 49 7.31 4.91 -7.90
C LEU A 49 7.77 3.60 -8.58
N LEU A 50 6.84 2.77 -9.03
CA LEU A 50 7.16 1.47 -9.64
C LEU A 50 7.51 1.56 -11.13
N ASP A 51 6.82 2.41 -11.89
CA ASP A 51 6.96 2.44 -13.36
C ASP A 51 8.08 3.39 -13.79
N GLU A 52 8.20 4.53 -13.13
CA GLU A 52 9.14 5.59 -13.53
C GLU A 52 10.38 5.60 -12.63
N ALA A 53 10.21 5.64 -11.30
CA ALA A 53 11.32 5.73 -10.35
C ALA A 53 12.00 4.39 -10.05
N LYS A 54 11.41 3.27 -10.49
CA LYS A 54 11.94 1.91 -10.36
C LYS A 54 12.35 1.55 -8.93
N VAL A 55 11.51 1.89 -7.95
CA VAL A 55 11.75 1.49 -6.55
C VAL A 55 11.67 -0.02 -6.38
N GLU A 56 12.43 -0.56 -5.42
CA GLU A 56 12.62 -2.00 -5.22
C GLU A 56 11.92 -2.51 -3.96
N THR A 57 10.93 -1.77 -3.48
CA THR A 57 10.25 -1.99 -2.20
C THR A 57 8.89 -2.69 -2.33
N LEU A 58 8.57 -3.23 -3.51
CA LEU A 58 7.27 -3.89 -3.79
C LEU A 58 6.95 -5.02 -2.81
N ASN A 59 7.92 -5.89 -2.57
CA ASN A 59 7.83 -7.03 -1.64
C ASN A 59 8.68 -6.80 -0.39
N VAL A 60 8.89 -5.55 0.01
CA VAL A 60 9.67 -5.21 1.21
C VAL A 60 8.73 -4.81 2.33
N LYS A 61 8.83 -5.51 3.45
CA LYS A 61 8.11 -5.19 4.68
C LYS A 61 8.61 -3.87 5.25
N THR A 62 7.71 -2.91 5.42
CA THR A 62 7.98 -1.62 6.08
C THR A 62 6.93 -1.40 7.16
N ASP A 63 7.33 -0.92 8.35
CA ASP A 63 6.41 -0.68 9.48
C ASP A 63 5.50 -1.89 9.78
N ASN A 64 6.07 -3.10 9.73
CA ASN A 64 5.43 -4.40 9.91
C ASN A 64 4.46 -4.89 8.83
N TYR A 65 4.33 -4.18 7.70
CA TYR A 65 3.45 -4.62 6.62
C TYR A 65 4.11 -4.56 5.25
N TYR A 66 3.79 -5.54 4.42
CA TYR A 66 4.07 -5.48 2.99
C TYR A 66 3.04 -4.55 2.31
N PRO A 67 3.42 -3.86 1.21
CA PRO A 67 2.50 -2.98 0.49
C PRO A 67 1.18 -3.68 0.09
N LEU A 68 1.25 -4.94 -0.34
CA LEU A 68 0.07 -5.72 -0.69
C LEU A 68 -0.81 -6.07 0.52
N GLN A 69 -0.23 -6.40 1.68
CA GLN A 69 -1.00 -6.64 2.91
C GLN A 69 -1.81 -5.42 3.31
N LEU A 70 -1.20 -4.22 3.25
CA LEU A 70 -1.92 -2.99 3.53
C LEU A 70 -3.09 -2.79 2.57
N ALA A 71 -2.90 -3.04 1.26
CA ALA A 71 -3.98 -2.91 0.30
C ALA A 71 -5.17 -3.81 0.67
N ILE A 72 -4.92 -5.04 1.16
CA ILE A 72 -5.97 -5.95 1.64
C ILE A 72 -6.63 -5.43 2.92
N ILE A 73 -5.85 -5.10 3.96
CA ILE A 73 -6.36 -4.65 5.27
C ILE A 73 -7.26 -3.42 5.10
N TRP A 74 -6.82 -2.46 4.29
CA TRP A 74 -7.54 -1.21 4.04
C TRP A 74 -8.62 -1.33 2.95
N GLY A 75 -8.80 -2.50 2.32
CA GLY A 75 -9.81 -2.71 1.28
C GLY A 75 -9.56 -1.93 -0.01
N ARG A 76 -8.29 -1.63 -0.34
CA ARG A 76 -7.88 -0.89 -1.54
C ARG A 76 -7.81 -1.81 -2.76
N VAL A 77 -8.96 -2.24 -3.24
CA VAL A 77 -9.09 -3.25 -4.33
C VAL A 77 -8.31 -2.84 -5.59
N GLN A 78 -8.41 -1.59 -6.04
CA GLN A 78 -7.70 -1.13 -7.24
C GLN A 78 -6.17 -1.16 -7.06
N ILE A 79 -5.69 -0.77 -5.87
CA ILE A 79 -4.26 -0.84 -5.55
C ILE A 79 -3.79 -2.29 -5.46
N MET A 80 -4.57 -3.18 -4.84
CA MET A 80 -4.27 -4.62 -4.80
C MET A 80 -4.08 -5.17 -6.21
N VAL A 81 -5.01 -4.90 -7.14
CA VAL A 81 -4.91 -5.32 -8.55
C VAL A 81 -3.65 -4.74 -9.19
N PHE A 82 -3.37 -3.46 -8.96
CA PHE A 82 -2.19 -2.81 -9.51
C PHE A 82 -0.89 -3.44 -8.99
N LEU A 83 -0.74 -3.67 -7.69
CA LEU A 83 0.45 -4.28 -7.10
C LEU A 83 0.66 -5.72 -7.62
N PHE A 84 -0.40 -6.51 -7.74
CA PHE A 84 -0.32 -7.84 -8.36
C PHE A 84 0.14 -7.79 -9.80
N SER A 85 -0.36 -6.84 -10.59
CA SER A 85 0.06 -6.69 -11.99
C SER A 85 1.58 -6.48 -12.12
N ARG A 86 2.25 -6.02 -11.04
CA ARG A 86 3.69 -5.74 -11.00
C ARG A 86 4.52 -6.78 -10.27
N GLY A 87 3.93 -7.94 -9.96
CA GLY A 87 4.63 -9.06 -9.35
C GLY A 87 4.69 -9.01 -7.82
N ALA A 88 3.71 -8.37 -7.17
CA ALA A 88 3.56 -8.50 -5.73
C ALA A 88 3.26 -9.96 -5.34
N GLU A 89 3.91 -10.46 -4.29
CA GLU A 89 3.79 -11.85 -3.87
C GLU A 89 2.41 -12.13 -3.20
N PRO A 90 1.66 -13.16 -3.64
CA PRO A 90 0.35 -13.50 -3.07
C PRO A 90 0.44 -14.15 -1.69
N THR A 91 1.63 -14.50 -1.23
CA THR A 91 1.88 -15.12 0.07
C THR A 91 3.04 -14.40 0.71
N VAL A 92 2.88 -13.98 1.96
CA VAL A 92 3.86 -13.19 2.70
C VAL A 92 4.00 -13.78 4.10
N GLU A 93 5.23 -14.12 4.49
CA GLU A 93 5.50 -14.75 5.80
C GLU A 93 4.64 -16.01 6.09
N GLY A 94 4.30 -16.77 5.04
CA GLY A 94 3.46 -17.97 5.13
C GLY A 94 1.96 -17.68 5.19
N GLU A 95 1.53 -16.42 5.18
CA GLU A 95 0.14 -16.02 5.16
C GLU A 95 -0.33 -15.67 3.74
N SER A 96 -1.44 -16.27 3.31
CA SER A 96 -2.09 -15.98 2.04
C SER A 96 -2.85 -14.66 2.11
N VAL A 97 -2.60 -13.76 1.15
CA VAL A 97 -3.32 -12.48 1.06
C VAL A 97 -4.82 -12.66 0.79
N LEU A 98 -5.21 -13.79 0.20
CA LEU A 98 -6.62 -14.15 0.01
C LEU A 98 -7.28 -14.54 1.34
N ASP A 99 -6.57 -15.26 2.20
CA ASP A 99 -7.10 -15.65 3.51
C ASP A 99 -7.20 -14.43 4.44
N MET A 100 -6.25 -13.49 4.35
CA MET A 100 -6.37 -12.17 4.99
C MET A 100 -7.62 -11.42 4.52
N ALA A 101 -7.89 -11.38 3.20
CA ALA A 101 -9.05 -10.70 2.65
C ALA A 101 -10.37 -11.32 3.15
N ARG A 102 -10.45 -12.65 3.19
CA ARG A 102 -11.60 -13.38 3.75
C ARG A 102 -11.79 -13.10 5.23
N LEU A 103 -10.71 -13.08 6.02
CA LEU A 103 -10.78 -12.75 7.43
C LEU A 103 -11.28 -11.32 7.66
N ARG A 104 -10.79 -10.35 6.89
CA ARG A 104 -11.29 -8.97 6.92
C ARG A 104 -12.78 -8.91 6.62
N GLN A 105 -13.23 -9.59 5.58
CA GLN A 105 -14.63 -9.57 5.16
C GLN A 105 -15.56 -10.17 6.21
N ARG A 106 -15.20 -11.34 6.77
CA ARG A 106 -15.95 -11.95 7.89
C ARG A 106 -16.03 -11.03 9.10
N ARG A 107 -14.92 -10.40 9.49
CA ARG A 107 -14.91 -9.44 10.61
C ARG A 107 -15.84 -8.24 10.36
N LEU A 108 -15.95 -7.80 9.10
CA LEU A 108 -16.84 -6.70 8.74
C LEU A 108 -18.31 -7.13 8.80
N GLU A 109 -18.63 -8.35 8.34
CA GLU A 109 -19.95 -8.97 8.45
C GLU A 109 -20.36 -9.14 9.91
N ASP A 110 -19.50 -9.78 10.73
CA ASP A 110 -19.73 -9.96 12.17
C ASP A 110 -19.96 -8.62 12.90
N ALA A 111 -19.18 -7.58 12.54
CA ALA A 111 -19.33 -6.26 13.12
C ALA A 111 -20.66 -5.60 12.73
N PHE A 112 -21.12 -5.80 11.49
CA PHE A 112 -22.39 -5.29 11.01
C PHE A 112 -23.57 -5.98 11.72
N GLU A 113 -23.53 -7.30 11.88
CA GLU A 113 -24.54 -8.07 12.62
C GLU A 113 -24.65 -7.60 14.07
N ARG A 114 -23.51 -7.51 14.78
CA ARG A 114 -23.47 -7.03 16.17
C ARG A 114 -23.99 -5.61 16.36
N ALA A 115 -23.72 -4.72 15.39
CA ALA A 115 -24.24 -3.37 15.42
C ALA A 115 -25.77 -3.34 15.24
N GLY A 116 -26.33 -4.27 14.44
CA GLY A 116 -27.78 -4.46 14.30
C GLY A 116 -28.46 -4.97 15.57
N ASP A 117 -27.75 -5.78 16.37
CA ASP A 117 -28.24 -6.33 17.64
C ASP A 117 -28.19 -5.32 18.81
N GLY A 118 -27.78 -4.07 18.56
CA GLY A 118 -27.70 -3.03 19.58
C GLY A 118 -26.59 -3.24 20.61
N VAL A 119 -25.62 -4.12 20.32
CA VAL A 119 -24.45 -4.34 21.18
C VAL A 119 -23.44 -3.22 20.93
N GLU A 120 -23.54 -2.14 21.72
CA GLU A 120 -22.49 -1.12 21.77
C GLU A 120 -21.20 -1.71 22.39
N PHE A 121 -20.05 -1.25 21.89
CA PHE A 121 -18.71 -1.68 22.30
C PHE A 121 -18.19 -0.88 23.48
#